data_AF-A0A8T5QWL8-F1
#
_entry.id   AF-A0A8T5QWL8-F1
#
_cell.length_a   1.000
_cell.length_b   1.000
_cell.length_c   1.000
_cell.angle_alpha   90.00
_cell.angle_beta   90.00
_cell.angle_gamma   90.00
#
_symmetry.space_group_name_H-M   'P 1'
#
loop_
_entity.id
_entity.type
_entity.pdbx_description
1 polymer ?
#
loop_
_entity_poly.entity_id
_entity_poly.type
_entity_poly.pdbx_seq_one_letter_code
_entity_poly.pdbx_strand_id
1 'polypeptide(L)'
;MKEELKKRLQEYCKGNDFILNDNEEFLDKVLDGLVMKKEKEGQFFCPCRFANGENKTELLCPCNFKVQENWNSRKECWCGLFKKKD
;
A
#
# COMPACT_ATOMS: atom_id res chain seq x y z
N MET A 1 -9.04 -0.82 13.94
CA MET A 1 -7.76 -0.44 13.30
C MET A 1 -7.86 -0.44 11.78
N LYS A 2 -8.34 -1.53 11.15
CA LYS A 2 -8.47 -1.62 9.69
C LYS A 2 -9.29 -0.49 9.08
N GLU A 3 -10.50 -0.23 9.58
CA GLU A 3 -11.35 0.86 9.09
C GLU A 3 -10.68 2.24 9.20
N GLU A 4 -9.97 2.48 10.29
CA GLU A 4 -9.22 3.73 10.48
C GLU A 4 -8.04 3.83 9.51
N LEU A 5 -7.32 2.72 9.26
CA LEU A 5 -6.29 2.66 8.23
C LEU A 5 -6.87 2.94 6.84
N LYS A 6 -8.00 2.32 6.48
CA LYS A 6 -8.69 2.55 5.20
C LYS A 6 -9.01 4.03 5.02
N LYS A 7 -9.61 4.67 6.03
CA LYS A 7 -9.92 6.12 6.01
C LYS A 7 -8.68 6.98 5.83
N ARG A 8 -7.60 6.71 6.58
CA ARG A 8 -6.34 7.46 6.45
C ARG A 8 -5.72 7.31 5.06
N LEU A 9 -5.78 6.11 4.49
CA LEU A 9 -5.29 5.85 3.14
C LEU A 9 -6.17 6.49 2.07
N GLN A 10 -7.50 6.53 2.25
CA GLN A 10 -8.41 7.29 1.39
C GLN A 10 -8.09 8.79 1.43
N GLU A 11 -7.84 9.34 2.62
CA GLU A 11 -7.41 10.74 2.77
C GLU A 11 -6.08 11.00 2.06
N TYR A 12 -5.12 10.09 2.20
CA TYR A 12 -3.84 10.16 1.51
C TYR A 12 -3.97 10.19 -0.03
N CYS A 13 -4.98 9.52 -0.59
CA CYS A 13 -5.26 9.55 -2.02
C CYS A 13 -5.92 10.85 -2.51
N LYS A 14 -6.47 11.68 -1.61
CA LYS A 14 -7.11 12.95 -2.03
C LYS A 14 -6.09 13.90 -2.63
N GLY A 15 -6.47 14.57 -3.72
CA GLY A 15 -5.59 15.49 -4.46
C GLY A 15 -4.45 14.83 -5.25
N ASN A 16 -4.28 13.50 -5.15
CA ASN A 16 -3.26 12.77 -5.91
C ASN A 16 -3.78 12.24 -7.25
N ASP A 17 -2.86 11.82 -8.11
CA ASP A 17 -3.08 11.12 -9.38
C ASP A 17 -3.39 9.61 -9.21
N PHE A 18 -3.77 9.19 -7.99
CA PHE A 18 -4.02 7.80 -7.65
C PHE A 18 -5.16 7.62 -6.65
N ILE A 19 -5.72 6.43 -6.64
CA ILE A 19 -6.80 5.98 -5.75
C ILE A 19 -6.41 4.67 -5.05
N LEU A 20 -7.18 4.29 -4.04
CA LEU A 20 -7.15 2.91 -3.56
C LEU A 20 -7.75 1.97 -4.61
N ASN A 21 -7.37 0.70 -4.54
CA ASN A 21 -7.99 -0.34 -5.36
C ASN A 21 -9.51 -0.32 -5.21
N ASP A 22 -10.21 -0.35 -6.33
CA ASP A 22 -11.67 -0.31 -6.47
C ASP A 22 -12.31 -1.70 -6.29
N ASN A 23 -11.52 -2.77 -6.31
CA ASN A 23 -11.98 -4.09 -5.91
C ASN A 23 -11.96 -4.20 -4.37
N GLU A 24 -13.14 -4.10 -3.75
CA GLU A 24 -13.30 -4.11 -2.29
C GLU A 24 -12.77 -5.38 -1.62
N GLU A 25 -12.99 -6.58 -2.20
CA GLU A 25 -12.49 -7.83 -1.61
C GLU A 25 -10.95 -7.88 -1.63
N PHE A 26 -10.35 -7.43 -2.73
CA PHE A 26 -8.90 -7.35 -2.85
C PHE A 26 -8.32 -6.30 -1.89
N LEU A 27 -8.93 -5.11 -1.85
CA LEU A 27 -8.53 -4.03 -0.94
C LEU A 27 -8.55 -4.51 0.51
N ASP A 28 -9.60 -5.22 0.92
CA ASP A 28 -9.74 -5.73 2.29
C ASP A 28 -8.59 -6.68 2.67
N LYS A 29 -8.23 -7.61 1.77
CA LYS A 29 -7.10 -8.54 1.97
C LYS A 29 -5.76 -7.81 2.12
N VAL A 30 -5.52 -6.76 1.34
CA VAL A 30 -4.27 -5.98 1.45
C VAL A 30 -4.23 -5.20 2.77
N LEU A 31 -5.37 -4.64 3.19
CA LEU A 31 -5.50 -3.94 4.47
C LEU A 31 -5.30 -4.89 5.66
N ASP A 32 -5.81 -6.13 5.61
CA ASP A 32 -5.54 -7.16 6.60
C ASP A 32 -4.05 -7.45 6.72
N GLY A 33 -3.35 -7.59 5.57
CA GLY A 33 -1.90 -7.77 5.55
C GLY A 33 -1.14 -6.63 6.24
N LEU A 34 -1.54 -5.38 5.99
CA LEU A 34 -0.95 -4.20 6.64
C LEU A 34 -1.19 -4.20 8.15
N VAL A 35 -2.40 -4.54 8.57
CA VAL A 35 -2.78 -4.68 9.99
C VAL A 35 -1.94 -5.76 10.67
N MET A 36 -1.81 -6.93 10.06
CA MET A 36 -0.98 -8.02 10.60
C MET A 36 0.50 -7.61 10.72
N LYS A 37 1.03 -6.84 9.76
CA LYS A 37 2.39 -6.29 9.83
C LYS A 37 2.54 -5.29 10.98
N LYS A 38 1.54 -4.42 11.18
CA LYS A 38 1.52 -3.47 12.30
C LYS A 38 1.51 -4.17 13.65
N GLU A 39 0.74 -5.24 13.79
CA GLU A 39 0.66 -6.03 15.03
C GLU A 39 1.94 -6.80 15.31
N LYS A 40 2.54 -7.44 14.29
CA LYS A 40 3.74 -8.26 14.44
C LYS A 40 5.03 -7.46 14.55
N GLU A 41 5.13 -6.35 13.82
CA GLU A 41 6.38 -5.62 13.61
C GLU A 41 6.33 -4.16 14.06
N GLY A 42 5.19 -3.71 14.61
CA GLY A 42 5.03 -2.37 15.17
C GLY A 42 4.81 -1.26 14.14
N GLN A 43 4.88 -1.52 12.83
CA GLN A 43 4.63 -0.56 11.76
C GLN A 43 3.91 -1.18 10.56
N PHE A 44 3.26 -0.37 9.74
CA PHE A 44 2.59 -0.80 8.52
C PHE A 44 3.61 -1.08 7.41
N PHE A 45 4.36 -2.18 7.51
CA PHE A 45 5.25 -2.60 6.41
C PHE A 45 4.45 -3.19 5.25
N CYS A 46 4.96 -3.04 4.04
CA CYS A 46 4.37 -3.55 2.81
C CYS A 46 4.14 -5.07 2.94
N PRO A 47 2.89 -5.55 2.78
CA PRO A 47 2.58 -6.96 3.02
C PRO A 47 3.07 -7.88 1.89
N CYS A 48 3.42 -7.33 0.72
CA CYS A 48 3.83 -8.11 -0.46
C CYS A 48 5.34 -8.16 -0.69
N ARG A 49 6.15 -7.53 0.18
CA ARG A 49 7.62 -7.47 0.02
C ARG A 49 8.32 -7.90 1.31
N PHE A 50 9.51 -8.47 1.14
CA PHE A 50 10.41 -8.86 2.22
C PHE A 50 11.69 -8.02 2.12
N ALA A 51 12.30 -7.68 3.27
CA ALA A 51 13.54 -6.91 3.31
C ALA A 51 14.73 -7.81 2.88
N ASN A 52 14.84 -8.09 1.58
CA ASN A 52 15.95 -8.83 1.02
C ASN A 52 16.92 -7.84 0.34
N GLY A 53 17.85 -7.29 1.13
CA GLY A 53 18.78 -6.25 0.68
C GLY A 53 18.19 -4.83 0.68
N GLU A 54 16.90 -4.68 0.92
CA GLU A 54 16.24 -3.37 1.08
C GLU A 54 16.34 -2.89 2.51
N ASN A 55 16.47 -1.57 2.68
CA ASN A 55 16.31 -0.99 4.00
C ASN A 55 14.84 -1.19 4.42
N LYS A 56 14.61 -1.82 5.58
CA LYS A 56 13.27 -2.11 6.09
C LYS A 56 12.35 -0.87 6.11
N THR A 57 12.91 0.33 6.26
CA THR A 57 12.16 1.59 6.20
C THR A 57 11.56 1.90 4.82
N GLU A 58 12.17 1.44 3.72
CA GLU A 58 11.63 1.55 2.36
C GLU A 58 10.36 0.73 2.17
N LEU A 59 10.13 -0.25 3.05
CA LEU A 59 8.93 -1.06 3.08
C LEU A 59 7.79 -0.42 3.89
N LEU A 60 7.99 0.70 4.59
CA LEU A 60 6.89 1.38 5.28
C LEU A 60 5.81 1.80 4.28
N CYS A 61 4.56 1.51 4.59
CA CYS A 61 3.40 1.81 3.75
C CYS A 61 2.72 3.11 4.23
N PRO A 62 2.43 4.07 3.33
CA PRO A 62 2.74 4.07 1.89
C PRO A 62 4.25 4.17 1.63
N CYS A 63 4.80 3.29 0.78
CA CYS A 63 6.21 3.34 0.38
C CYS A 63 6.41 4.34 -0.76
N ASN A 64 7.65 4.52 -1.24
CA ASN A 64 7.90 5.30 -2.45
C ASN A 64 7.49 4.50 -3.72
N PHE A 65 6.22 4.11 -3.82
CA PHE A 65 5.75 3.22 -4.87
C PHE A 65 5.81 3.87 -6.26
N LYS A 66 5.77 5.20 -6.35
CA LYS A 66 5.78 5.92 -7.63
C LYS A 66 7.08 5.75 -8.42
N VAL A 67 8.21 5.50 -7.73
CA VAL A 67 9.50 5.26 -8.40
C VAL A 67 9.68 3.79 -8.82
N GLN A 68 8.80 2.90 -8.38
CA GLN A 68 8.87 1.48 -8.69
C GLN A 68 8.38 1.24 -10.13
N GLU A 69 8.95 0.23 -10.79
CA GLU A 69 8.63 -0.11 -12.18
C GLU A 69 7.13 -0.33 -12.41
N ASN A 70 6.44 -1.03 -11.50
CA ASN A 70 5.01 -1.30 -11.58
C ASN A 70 4.15 -0.04 -11.71
N TRP A 71 4.58 1.08 -11.14
CA TRP A 71 3.84 2.33 -11.24
C TRP A 71 3.72 2.80 -12.70
N ASN A 72 4.75 2.55 -13.49
CA ASN A 72 4.81 2.96 -14.89
C ASN A 72 4.30 1.86 -15.82
N SER A 73 4.65 0.60 -15.57
CA SER A 73 4.28 -0.52 -16.44
C SER A 73 2.85 -1.03 -16.22
N ARG A 74 2.39 -1.06 -14.97
CA ARG A 74 1.08 -1.63 -14.57
C ARG A 74 0.10 -0.58 -14.03
N LYS A 75 0.53 0.68 -13.92
CA LYS A 75 -0.26 1.78 -13.35
C LYS A 75 -0.74 1.53 -11.92
N GLU A 76 -0.01 0.73 -11.14
CA GLU A 76 -0.34 0.40 -9.75
C GLU A 76 0.93 0.15 -8.93
N CYS A 77 0.85 0.23 -7.59
CA CYS A 77 1.96 -0.21 -6.75
C CYS A 77 2.10 -1.76 -6.77
N TRP A 78 3.22 -2.31 -6.29
CA TRP A 78 3.47 -3.76 -6.32
C TRP A 78 2.35 -4.62 -5.72
N CYS A 79 1.73 -4.19 -4.62
CA CYS A 79 0.63 -4.91 -4.00
C CYS A 79 -0.75 -4.55 -4.57
N GLY A 80 -0.84 -3.66 -5.55
CA GLY A 80 -2.11 -3.20 -6.10
C GLY A 80 -2.96 -2.34 -5.15
N LEU A 81 -2.45 -1.93 -3.98
CA LEU A 81 -3.18 -1.08 -3.03
C LEU A 81 -3.55 0.28 -3.65
N PHE A 82 -2.60 0.88 -4.36
CA PHE A 82 -2.78 2.16 -5.05
C PHE A 82 -2.75 1.95 -6.56
N LYS A 83 -3.72 2.52 -7.26
CA LYS A 83 -3.84 2.53 -8.73
C LYS A 83 -3.83 3.96 -9.24
N LYS A 84 -3.18 4.25 -10.37
CA LYS A 84 -3.31 5.55 -11.04
C LYS A 84 -4.78 5.80 -11.36
N LYS A 85 -5.20 7.06 -11.25
CA LYS A 85 -6.45 7.53 -11.85
C LYS A 85 -6.28 7.47 -13.36
N ASP A 86 -7.32 7.04 -14.06
CA ASP A 86 -7.42 7.22 -15.49
C ASP A 86 -7.56 8.71 -15.86
#